data_AF-A0AAE3LYE1-F1
#
_entry.id   AF-A0AAE3LYE1-F1
#
_cell.length_a   1.000
_cell.length_b   1.000
_cell.length_c   1.000
_cell.angle_alpha   90.00
_cell.angle_beta   90.00
_cell.angle_gamma   90.00
#
_symmetry.space_group_name_H-M   'P 1'
#
loop_
_entity.id
_entity.type
_entity.pdbx_description
1 polymer ?
#
loop_
_entity_poly.entity_id
_entity_poly.type
_entity_poly.pdbx_seq_one_letter_code
_entity_poly.pdbx_strand_id
1 'polypeptide(L)'
;MRLTLLAIPALVLGACTAMPQQAATPSASTAPIAAFETPMDPGLIGCSDLTNPNALAAATQWTIGQARAGVLAGRVANIPEQGARAQSFTTYCSENPNSTVRMAALQWGFAS
;
A
#
# COMPACT_ATOMS: atom_id res chain seq x y z
N MET A 1 -40.72 -33.63 -35.75
CA MET A 1 -39.33 -34.07 -35.54
C MET A 1 -38.38 -32.96 -35.96
N ARG A 2 -37.82 -32.22 -35.01
CA ARG A 2 -36.60 -31.40 -35.17
C ARG A 2 -35.89 -31.38 -33.83
N LEU A 3 -34.72 -32.01 -33.80
CA LEU A 3 -33.84 -32.20 -32.65
C LEU A 3 -33.25 -30.84 -32.24
N THR A 4 -33.50 -30.40 -31.00
CA THR A 4 -32.78 -29.29 -30.38
C THR A 4 -31.45 -29.81 -29.84
N LEU A 5 -30.36 -29.52 -30.56
CA LEU A 5 -28.99 -29.76 -30.08
C LEU A 5 -28.62 -28.72 -29.02
N LEU A 6 -28.41 -29.21 -27.80
CA LEU A 6 -27.64 -28.55 -26.74
C LEU A 6 -26.20 -28.35 -27.22
N ALA A 7 -25.74 -27.11 -27.27
CA ALA A 7 -24.32 -26.77 -27.37
C ALA A 7 -23.96 -25.86 -26.20
N ILE A 8 -23.32 -26.47 -25.21
CA ILE A 8 -22.68 -25.81 -24.07
C ILE A 8 -21.37 -25.19 -24.58
N PRO A 9 -21.15 -23.87 -24.53
CA PRO A 9 -19.81 -23.34 -24.68
C PRO A 9 -19.06 -23.54 -23.36
N ALA A 10 -18.02 -24.36 -23.45
CA ALA A 10 -17.09 -24.68 -22.39
C ALA A 10 -16.47 -23.43 -21.75
N LEU A 11 -16.42 -23.44 -20.42
CA LEU A 11 -15.51 -22.63 -19.61
C LEU A 11 -14.08 -22.83 -20.10
N VAL A 12 -13.52 -21.82 -20.77
CA VAL A 12 -12.08 -21.75 -21.03
C VAL A 12 -11.45 -21.01 -19.85
N LEU A 13 -11.03 -21.80 -18.85
CA LEU A 13 -9.98 -21.41 -17.92
C LEU A 13 -8.68 -21.22 -18.73
N GLY A 14 -8.24 -19.98 -18.92
CA GLY A 14 -7.02 -19.73 -19.67
C GLY A 14 -6.70 -18.26 -19.89
N ALA A 15 -6.72 -17.44 -18.83
CA ALA A 15 -6.27 -16.05 -18.89
C ALA A 15 -5.34 -15.72 -17.71
N CYS A 16 -4.19 -16.39 -17.66
CA CYS A 16 -2.99 -15.88 -17.00
C CYS A 16 -1.87 -15.79 -18.04
N THR A 17 -2.13 -15.06 -19.12
CA THR A 17 -1.07 -14.68 -20.07
C THR A 17 -0.50 -13.33 -19.67
N ALA A 18 0.79 -13.36 -19.30
CA ALA A 18 1.74 -12.26 -19.32
C ALA A 18 1.36 -11.01 -18.49
N MET A 19 1.92 -10.93 -17.28
CA MET A 19 2.26 -9.63 -16.70
C MET A 19 3.16 -8.89 -17.70
N PRO A 20 2.95 -7.59 -17.97
CA PRO A 20 3.97 -6.80 -18.65
C PRO A 20 5.21 -6.81 -17.75
N GLN A 21 6.29 -7.44 -18.23
CA GLN A 21 7.61 -7.28 -17.64
C GLN A 21 8.00 -5.82 -17.87
N GLN A 22 7.82 -5.00 -16.84
CA GLN A 22 8.36 -3.65 -16.79
C GLN A 22 9.87 -3.78 -17.04
N ALA A 23 10.33 -3.30 -18.19
CA ALA A 23 11.75 -3.30 -18.52
C ALA A 23 12.48 -2.53 -17.42
N ALA A 24 13.32 -3.23 -16.65
CA ALA A 24 14.21 -2.61 -15.70
C ALA A 24 15.27 -1.85 -16.51
N THR A 25 15.13 -0.53 -16.60
CA THR A 25 16.25 0.34 -16.90
C THR A 25 17.35 0.08 -15.86
N PRO A 26 18.63 -0.06 -16.25
CA PRO A 26 19.71 -0.15 -15.28
C PRO A 26 19.84 1.23 -14.64
N SER A 27 19.11 1.45 -13.55
CA SER A 27 19.31 2.61 -12.69
C SER A 27 20.68 2.49 -12.06
N ALA A 28 21.48 3.54 -12.26
CA ALA A 28 22.79 3.72 -11.67
C ALA A 28 22.81 3.29 -10.20
N SER A 29 23.88 2.59 -9.80
CA SER A 29 24.14 2.18 -8.42
C SER A 29 23.89 3.34 -7.47
N THR A 30 22.71 3.33 -6.86
CA THR A 30 22.42 4.10 -5.68
C THR A 30 23.20 3.42 -4.55
N ALA A 31 23.90 4.20 -3.73
CA ALA A 31 24.53 3.70 -2.51
C ALA A 31 23.54 2.75 -1.78
N PRO A 32 24.00 1.66 -1.14
CA PRO A 32 23.10 0.70 -0.53
C PRO A 32 22.19 1.44 0.46
N ILE A 33 20.93 1.66 0.05
CA ILE A 33 19.88 2.11 0.94
C ILE A 33 19.86 1.04 2.02
N ALA A 34 20.16 1.40 3.26
CA ALA A 34 20.17 0.45 4.37
C ALA A 34 18.90 -0.42 4.25
N ALA A 35 19.11 -1.73 4.16
CA ALA A 35 18.03 -2.67 3.93
C ALA A 35 17.05 -2.54 5.10
N PHE A 36 15.93 -1.86 4.86
CA PHE A 36 14.85 -1.76 5.83
C PHE A 36 13.96 -2.97 5.62
N GLU A 37 13.93 -3.85 6.62
CA GLU A 37 13.00 -4.95 6.64
C GLU A 37 11.65 -4.43 7.12
N THR A 38 10.70 -4.34 6.19
CA THR A 38 9.34 -3.92 6.53
C THR A 38 8.69 -4.98 7.41
N PRO A 39 8.21 -4.63 8.62
CA PRO A 39 7.52 -5.59 9.46
C PRO A 39 6.24 -6.08 8.77
N MET A 40 5.79 -7.28 9.12
CA MET A 40 4.53 -7.85 8.61
C MET A 40 3.33 -6.93 8.86
N ASP A 41 3.37 -6.14 9.93
CA ASP A 41 2.45 -5.04 10.19
C ASP A 41 3.18 -3.68 10.09
N PRO A 42 3.09 -2.98 8.95
CA PRO A 42 3.72 -1.67 8.77
C PRO A 42 3.20 -0.58 9.74
N GLY A 43 2.07 -0.81 10.43
CA GLY A 43 1.62 0.08 11.49
C GLY A 43 2.58 0.14 12.69
N LEU A 44 3.45 -0.86 12.85
CA LEU A 44 4.47 -0.93 13.91
C LEU A 44 5.75 -0.18 13.58
N ILE A 45 5.92 0.31 12.34
CA ILE A 45 7.09 1.09 11.95
C ILE A 45 7.19 2.33 12.86
N GLY A 46 8.37 2.54 13.45
CA GLY A 46 8.63 3.69 14.30
C GLY A 46 8.80 4.97 13.49
N CYS A 47 8.41 6.10 14.07
CA CYS A 47 8.62 7.41 13.45
C CYS A 47 10.10 7.72 13.16
N SER A 48 11.02 7.21 13.99
CA SER A 48 12.46 7.28 13.76
C SER A 48 12.93 6.64 12.45
N ASP A 49 12.22 5.60 12.01
CA ASP A 49 12.60 4.78 10.86
C ASP A 49 12.14 5.40 9.53
N LEU A 50 11.23 6.38 9.56
CA LEU A 50 10.69 7.03 8.35
C LEU A 50 11.69 7.92 7.61
N THR A 51 12.88 8.12 8.17
CA THR A 51 14.03 8.67 7.42
C THR A 51 14.50 7.71 6.32
N ASN A 52 14.21 6.41 6.45
CA ASN A 52 14.43 5.44 5.40
C ASN A 52 13.31 5.51 4.36
N PRO A 53 13.62 5.71 3.06
CA PRO A 53 12.59 5.85 2.03
C PRO A 53 11.72 4.59 1.87
N ASN A 54 12.25 3.40 2.16
CA ASN A 54 11.48 2.16 2.10
C ASN A 54 10.47 2.06 3.25
N ALA A 55 10.87 2.51 4.45
CA ALA A 55 9.97 2.58 5.60
C ALA A 55 8.84 3.60 5.35
N LEU A 56 9.18 4.78 4.82
CA LEU A 56 8.19 5.81 4.46
C LEU A 56 7.21 5.33 3.39
N ALA A 57 7.70 4.63 2.36
CA ALA A 57 6.84 4.05 1.34
C ALA A 57 5.89 3.01 1.94
N ALA A 58 6.39 2.07 2.75
CA ALA A 58 5.59 1.05 3.41
C ALA A 58 4.53 1.65 4.34
N ALA A 59 4.91 2.63 5.15
CA ALA A 59 4.00 3.38 6.03
C ALA A 59 2.88 4.05 5.24
N THR A 60 3.24 4.76 4.16
CA THR A 60 2.29 5.47 3.30
C THR A 60 1.30 4.51 2.64
N GLN A 61 1.78 3.41 2.05
CA GLN A 61 0.91 2.40 1.43
C GLN A 61 -0.03 1.75 2.45
N TRP A 62 0.49 1.39 3.62
CA TRP A 62 -0.31 0.79 4.68
C TRP A 62 -1.42 1.72 5.15
N THR A 63 -1.12 3.00 5.43
CA THR A 63 -2.12 3.98 5.88
C THR A 63 -3.18 4.26 4.83
N ILE A 64 -2.82 4.26 3.55
CA ILE A 64 -3.80 4.34 2.46
C ILE A 64 -4.67 3.09 2.41
N GLY A 65 -4.09 1.91 2.62
CA GLY A 65 -4.84 0.66 2.78
C GLY A 65 -5.85 0.73 3.92
N GLN A 66 -5.45 1.27 5.06
CA GLN A 66 -6.35 1.50 6.21
C GLN A 66 -7.48 2.48 5.85
N ALA A 67 -7.16 3.60 5.19
CA ALA A 67 -8.17 4.55 4.72
C ALA A 67 -9.16 3.90 3.73
N ARG A 68 -8.68 3.07 2.80
CA ARG A 68 -9.53 2.30 1.87
C ARG A 68 -10.46 1.33 2.61
N ALA A 69 -9.93 0.58 3.58
CA ALA A 69 -10.74 -0.29 4.41
C ALA A 69 -11.78 0.51 5.21
N GLY A 70 -11.41 1.69 5.72
CA GLY A 70 -12.30 2.64 6.38
C GLY A 70 -13.43 3.13 5.48
N VAL A 71 -13.15 3.45 4.21
CA VAL A 71 -14.17 3.84 3.22
C VAL A 71 -15.15 2.69 2.97
N LEU A 72 -14.65 1.48 2.75
CA LEU A 72 -15.49 0.30 2.55
C LEU A 72 -16.37 -0.02 3.77
N ALA A 73 -15.90 0.30 4.97
CA ALA A 73 -16.65 0.17 6.22
C ALA A 73 -17.56 1.37 6.53
N GLY A 74 -17.60 2.40 5.67
CA GLY A 74 -18.38 3.63 5.90
C GLY A 74 -17.85 4.55 7.01
N ARG A 75 -16.60 4.35 7.48
CA ARG A 75 -15.97 5.14 8.56
C ARG A 75 -15.20 6.36 8.05
N VAL A 76 -14.68 6.30 6.83
CA VAL A 76 -13.85 7.35 6.21
C VAL A 76 -14.55 7.83 4.93
N ALA A 77 -14.61 9.15 4.72
CA ALA A 77 -15.30 9.72 3.57
C ALA A 77 -14.49 9.62 2.26
N ASN A 78 -13.16 9.82 2.32
CA ASN A 78 -12.30 9.90 1.15
C ASN A 78 -10.93 9.26 1.41
N ILE A 79 -10.32 8.71 0.35
CA ILE A 79 -8.95 8.19 0.39
C ILE A 79 -7.98 9.35 0.18
N PRO A 80 -6.98 9.54 1.05
CA PRO A 80 -6.00 10.60 0.87
C PRO A 80 -5.00 10.30 -0.26
N GLU A 81 -4.47 11.36 -0.87
CA GLU A 81 -3.39 11.28 -1.85
C GLU A 81 -2.06 10.82 -1.21
N GLN A 82 -1.23 10.07 -1.94
CA GLN A 82 0.02 9.52 -1.41
C GLN A 82 1.03 10.60 -1.02
N GLY A 83 1.26 11.60 -1.89
CA GLY A 83 2.25 12.65 -1.65
C GLY A 83 1.92 13.47 -0.40
N ALA A 84 0.65 13.86 -0.26
CA ALA A 84 0.15 14.56 0.92
C ALA A 84 0.35 13.74 2.22
N ARG A 85 0.25 12.41 2.16
CA ARG A 85 0.47 11.55 3.32
C ARG A 85 1.92 11.37 3.69
N ALA A 86 2.81 11.19 2.71
CA ALA A 86 4.23 11.15 2.97
C ALA A 86 4.71 12.43 3.67
N GLN A 87 4.24 13.60 3.22
CA GLN A 87 4.54 14.87 3.88
C GLN A 87 3.94 14.96 5.30
N SER A 88 2.70 14.49 5.49
CA SER A 88 2.06 14.45 6.80
C SER A 88 2.85 13.59 7.80
N PHE A 89 3.44 12.48 7.34
CA PHE A 89 4.32 11.64 8.15
C PHE A 89 5.59 12.37 8.57
N THR A 90 6.25 13.08 7.65
CA THR A 90 7.46 13.86 7.97
C THR A 90 7.19 14.87 9.08
N THR A 91 6.08 15.62 8.98
CA THR A 91 5.69 16.58 10.02
C THR A 91 5.37 15.87 11.33
N TYR A 92 4.47 14.89 11.32
CA TYR A 92 4.06 14.17 12.53
C TYR A 92 5.24 13.53 13.27
N CYS A 93 6.14 12.87 12.55
CA CYS A 93 7.26 12.16 13.14
C CYS A 93 8.39 13.09 13.61
N SER A 94 8.50 14.31 13.08
CA SER A 94 9.39 15.32 13.66
C SER A 94 8.94 15.79 15.04
N GLU A 95 7.63 15.79 15.30
CA GLU A 95 7.04 16.18 16.59
C GLU A 95 6.92 14.99 17.55
N ASN A 96 6.85 13.76 17.01
CA ASN A 96 6.56 12.55 17.77
C ASN A 96 7.56 11.42 17.45
N PRO A 97 8.87 11.58 17.74
CA PRO A 97 9.91 10.65 17.27
C PRO A 97 9.76 9.22 17.81
N ASN A 98 9.17 9.08 19.01
CA ASN A 98 8.94 7.79 19.67
C ASN A 98 7.57 7.16 19.34
N SER A 99 6.81 7.78 18.43
CA SER A 99 5.50 7.27 18.00
C SER A 99 5.63 6.25 16.88
N THR A 100 4.51 5.69 16.45
CA THR A 100 4.42 4.72 15.35
C THR A 100 3.54 5.23 14.24
N VAL A 101 3.69 4.61 13.06
CA VAL A 101 2.81 4.85 11.90
C VAL A 101 1.33 4.64 12.25
N ARG A 102 1.02 3.63 13.07
CA ARG A 102 -0.36 3.39 13.52
C ARG A 102 -0.90 4.54 14.36
N MET A 103 -0.12 5.09 15.28
CA MET A 103 -0.56 6.22 16.10
C MET A 103 -0.85 7.47 15.26
N ALA A 104 -0.02 7.74 14.25
CA ALA A 104 -0.29 8.79 13.27
C ALA A 104 -1.60 8.53 12.51
N ALA A 105 -1.79 7.30 12.02
CA ALA A 105 -2.98 6.91 11.28
C ALA A 105 -4.27 6.95 12.14
N LEU A 106 -4.17 6.66 13.43
CA LEU A 106 -5.27 6.81 14.41
C LEU A 106 -5.64 8.30 14.58
N GLN A 107 -4.66 9.19 14.71
CA GLN A 107 -4.90 10.62 14.80
C GLN A 107 -5.63 11.18 13.57
N TRP A 108 -5.38 10.60 12.39
CA TRP A 108 -6.08 10.98 11.16
C TRP A 108 -7.38 10.21 10.90
N GLY A 109 -7.77 9.32 11.81
CA GLY A 109 -9.02 8.54 11.70
C GLY A 109 -9.02 7.46 10.62
N PHE A 110 -7.84 7.00 10.18
CA PHE A 110 -7.74 5.95 9.15
C PHE A 110 -7.56 4.55 9.73
N ALA A 111 -6.91 4.43 10.88
CA ALA A 111 -6.74 3.17 11.58
C ALA A 111 -7.76 3.03 12.73
N SER A 112 -7.91 1.81 13.23
CA SER A 112 -8.71 1.46 14.42
C SER A 112 -7.95 0.45 15.25
#